data_AF-A0A3D3PDS5-F1
#
_entry.id   AF-A0A3D3PDS5-F1
#
_cell.length_a   1.000
_cell.length_b   1.000
_cell.length_c   1.000
_cell.angle_alpha   90.00
_cell.angle_beta   90.00
_cell.angle_gamma   90.00
#
_symmetry.space_group_name_H-M   'P 1'
#
loop_
_entity.id
_entity.type
_entity.pdbx_description
1 polymer ?
#
loop_
_entity_poly.entity_id
_entity_poly.type
_entity_poly.pdbx_seq_one_letter_code
_entity_poly.pdbx_strand_id
1 'polypeptide(L)'
;KTINWKPEATGTGRFGNWLENLVDWNLSRSRFWGTPLPIWRTEDGGEEICIGSIQELESGIEKSVAAGFMKPGSEIKDLHRPYVDDVILVSPTGKKMFREPDLIDVWFDSGA
;
A
#
# COMPACT_ATOMS: atom_id res chain seq x y z
N LYS A 1 29.37 6.12 8.68
CA LYS A 1 29.35 4.63 8.62
C LYS A 1 29.20 4.11 10.05
N THR A 2 28.01 3.70 10.48
CA THR A 2 27.69 3.35 11.89
C THR A 2 27.46 1.85 12.13
N ILE A 3 27.28 1.07 11.06
CA ILE A 3 27.07 -0.40 11.13
C ILE A 3 28.42 -1.11 11.16
N ASN A 4 28.61 -2.05 12.09
CA ASN A 4 29.82 -2.87 12.22
C ASN A 4 29.71 -4.15 11.36
N TRP A 5 30.19 -4.07 10.12
CA TRP A 5 30.12 -5.18 9.15
C TRP A 5 31.22 -6.22 9.38
N LYS A 6 30.88 -7.50 9.25
CA LYS A 6 31.84 -8.60 9.26
C LYS A 6 31.64 -9.51 8.04
N PRO A 7 32.54 -9.49 7.04
CA PRO A 7 33.77 -8.68 6.96
C PRO A 7 33.49 -7.20 6.64
N GLU A 8 34.41 -6.31 7.03
CA GLU A 8 34.28 -4.86 6.82
C GLU A 8 34.13 -4.51 5.33
N ALA A 9 34.86 -5.21 4.46
CA ALA A 9 34.82 -5.03 3.00
C ALA A 9 33.43 -5.25 2.37
N THR A 10 32.53 -5.99 3.02
CA THR A 10 31.14 -6.12 2.54
C THR A 10 30.38 -4.80 2.70
N GLY A 11 30.54 -4.12 3.83
CA GLY A 11 29.87 -2.87 4.12
C GLY A 11 30.46 -1.69 3.37
N THR A 12 31.80 -1.56 3.37
CA THR A 12 32.48 -0.44 2.69
C THR A 12 32.59 -0.64 1.18
N GLY A 13 32.67 -1.90 0.71
CA GLY A 13 32.75 -2.26 -0.69
C GLY A 13 31.37 -2.59 -1.27
N ARG A 14 30.93 -3.85 -1.19
CA ARG A 14 29.74 -4.33 -1.92
C ARG A 14 28.48 -3.50 -1.67
N PHE A 15 28.09 -3.34 -0.40
CA PHE A 15 26.88 -2.61 -0.05
C PHE A 15 27.07 -1.10 -0.20
N GLY A 16 28.23 -0.56 0.17
CA GLY A 16 28.57 0.85 -0.01
C GLY A 16 28.49 1.29 -1.48
N ASN A 17 29.16 0.56 -2.37
CA ASN A 17 29.14 0.85 -3.81
C ASN A 17 27.74 0.69 -4.41
N TRP A 18 26.92 -0.23 -3.88
CA TRP A 18 25.52 -0.37 -4.29
C TRP A 18 24.68 0.86 -3.91
N LEU A 19 24.88 1.40 -2.69
CA LEU A 19 24.21 2.63 -2.25
C LEU A 19 24.63 3.88 -3.05
N GLU A 20 25.89 3.97 -3.46
CA GLU A 20 26.40 5.08 -4.28
C GLU A 20 25.75 5.14 -5.67
N ASN A 21 25.23 4.00 -6.15
CA ASN A 21 24.57 3.87 -7.44
C ASN A 21 23.08 3.50 -7.27
N LEU A 22 22.48 3.87 -6.15
CA LEU A 22 21.11 3.50 -5.83
C LEU A 22 20.16 4.13 -6.85
N VAL A 23 19.22 3.31 -7.33
CA VAL A 23 18.13 3.70 -8.21
C VAL A 23 16.82 3.63 -7.45
N ASP A 24 15.79 4.28 -7.98
CA ASP A 24 14.45 4.22 -7.41
C ASP A 24 13.98 2.77 -7.27
N TRP A 25 13.43 2.46 -6.10
CA TRP A 25 12.84 1.15 -5.87
C TRP A 25 11.44 1.11 -6.47
N ASN A 26 11.32 0.39 -7.59
CA ASN A 26 10.01 0.02 -8.10
C ASN A 26 9.33 -0.94 -7.12
N LEU A 27 8.38 -0.42 -6.33
CA LEU A 27 7.71 -1.13 -5.24
C LEU A 27 6.52 -1.98 -5.71
N SER A 28 5.81 -1.56 -6.75
CA SER A 28 4.53 -2.17 -7.10
C SER A 28 4.71 -3.47 -7.89
N ARG A 29 3.82 -4.44 -7.65
CA ARG A 29 3.86 -5.76 -8.28
C ARG A 29 2.46 -6.15 -8.73
N SER A 30 2.29 -6.41 -10.03
CA SER A 30 1.05 -6.97 -10.57
C SER A 30 1.01 -8.49 -10.33
N ARG A 31 0.60 -8.88 -9.12
CA ARG A 31 0.52 -10.26 -8.61
C ARG A 31 -0.78 -10.48 -7.82
N PHE A 32 -1.02 -11.73 -7.41
CA PHE A 32 -2.26 -12.13 -6.72
C PHE A 32 -2.12 -12.35 -5.22
N TRP A 33 -0.92 -12.68 -4.73
CA TRP A 33 -0.66 -12.96 -3.30
C TRP A 33 0.50 -12.13 -2.77
N GLY A 34 0.26 -11.44 -1.65
CA GLY A 34 1.18 -10.49 -1.02
C GLY A 34 0.41 -9.33 -0.38
N THR A 35 1.14 -8.41 0.26
CA THR A 35 0.56 -7.24 0.94
C THR A 35 -0.04 -6.27 -0.08
N PRO A 36 -1.33 -5.93 0.00
CA PRO A 36 -1.97 -4.98 -0.92
C PRO A 36 -1.45 -3.55 -0.75
N LEU A 37 -1.21 -2.85 -1.87
CA LEU A 37 -0.88 -1.43 -1.84
C LEU A 37 -2.09 -0.64 -1.31
N PRO A 38 -1.96 0.12 -0.20
CA PRO A 38 -3.11 0.72 0.49
C PRO A 38 -3.50 2.08 -0.09
N ILE A 39 -3.50 2.21 -1.42
CA ILE A 39 -3.86 3.43 -2.14
C ILE A 39 -5.22 3.23 -2.79
N TRP A 40 -6.16 4.12 -2.50
CA TRP A 40 -7.43 4.24 -3.20
C TRP A 40 -7.38 5.47 -4.09
N ARG A 41 -7.89 5.32 -5.32
CA ARG A 41 -7.86 6.36 -6.34
C ARG A 41 -9.22 6.45 -7.05
N THR A 42 -9.61 7.65 -7.47
CA THR A 42 -10.78 7.85 -8.32
C THR A 42 -10.56 7.26 -9.71
N GLU A 43 -11.63 6.94 -10.43
CA GLU A 43 -11.55 6.35 -11.78
C GLU A 43 -10.82 7.25 -12.79
N ASP A 44 -10.91 8.58 -12.62
CA ASP A 44 -10.20 9.59 -13.42
C ASP A 44 -8.74 9.82 -12.99
N GLY A 45 -8.31 9.19 -11.89
CA GLY A 45 -6.97 9.35 -11.31
C GLY A 45 -6.69 10.72 -10.67
N GLY A 46 -7.69 11.59 -10.56
CA GLY A 46 -7.52 12.96 -10.09
C GLY A 46 -7.37 13.10 -8.57
N GLU A 47 -7.88 12.14 -7.81
CA GLU A 47 -7.78 12.11 -6.35
C GLU A 47 -7.31 10.75 -5.87
N GLU A 48 -6.43 10.74 -4.87
CA GLU A 48 -5.97 9.53 -4.20
C GLU A 48 -5.86 9.72 -2.69
N ILE A 49 -6.04 8.63 -1.95
CA ILE A 49 -5.85 8.56 -0.50
C ILE A 49 -5.00 7.32 -0.19
N CYS A 50 -4.05 7.48 0.72
CA CYS A 50 -3.25 6.38 1.26
C CYS A 50 -3.77 6.06 2.67
N ILE A 51 -4.22 4.83 2.88
CA ILE A 51 -4.76 4.36 4.16
C ILE A 51 -3.61 3.81 5.00
N GLY A 52 -3.35 4.44 6.15
CA GLY A 52 -2.22 4.12 7.03
C GLY A 52 -2.56 3.14 8.16
N SER A 53 -3.84 2.86 8.41
CA SER A 53 -4.27 1.97 9.49
C SER A 53 -5.62 1.31 9.22
N ILE A 54 -5.91 0.25 9.98
CA ILE A 54 -7.22 -0.41 9.97
C ILE A 54 -8.31 0.57 10.42
N GLN A 55 -8.04 1.41 11.42
CA GLN A 55 -8.99 2.40 11.92
C GLN A 55 -9.33 3.46 10.86
N GLU A 56 -8.34 3.89 10.08
CA GLU A 56 -8.58 4.79 8.94
C GLU A 56 -9.42 4.11 7.84
N LEU A 57 -9.18 2.83 7.57
CA LEU A 57 -9.97 2.05 6.62
C LEU A 57 -11.43 1.94 7.06
N GLU A 58 -11.67 1.59 8.33
CA GLU A 58 -13.00 1.48 8.93
C GLU A 58 -13.76 2.81 8.85
N SER A 59 -13.12 3.92 9.23
CA SER A 59 -13.72 5.26 9.09
C SER A 59 -14.02 5.62 7.63
N GLY A 60 -13.16 5.20 6.70
CA GLY A 60 -13.40 5.34 5.26
C GLY A 60 -14.61 4.55 4.78
N ILE A 61 -14.77 3.31 5.26
CA ILE A 61 -15.92 2.45 4.96
C ILE A 61 -17.21 3.09 5.50
N GLU A 62 -17.21 3.61 6.73
CA GLU A 62 -18.37 4.30 7.31
C GLU A 62 -18.81 5.50 6.46
N LYS A 63 -17.86 6.33 6.01
CA LYS A 63 -18.14 7.45 5.07
C LYS A 63 -18.72 6.94 3.75
N SER A 64 -18.20 5.82 3.25
CA SER A 64 -18.68 5.18 2.02
C SER A 64 -20.10 4.62 2.14
N VAL A 65 -20.46 4.09 3.32
CA VAL A 65 -21.82 3.70 3.65
C VAL A 65 -22.75 4.92 3.68
N ALA A 66 -22.33 6.01 4.33
CA ALA A 66 -23.11 7.25 4.39
C ALA A 66 -23.33 7.88 2.99
N ALA A 67 -22.37 7.75 2.08
CA ALA A 67 -22.47 8.18 0.69
C ALA A 67 -23.28 7.22 -0.21
N GLY A 68 -23.68 6.04 0.31
CA GLY A 68 -24.44 5.04 -0.44
C GLY A 68 -23.60 4.21 -1.42
N PHE A 69 -22.27 4.18 -1.27
CA PHE A 69 -21.38 3.38 -2.12
C PHE A 69 -21.11 1.99 -1.54
N MET A 70 -21.22 1.83 -0.22
CA MET A 70 -21.12 0.55 0.48
C MET A 70 -22.42 0.25 1.24
N LYS A 71 -22.68 -1.02 1.52
CA LYS A 71 -23.86 -1.45 2.29
C LYS A 71 -23.68 -1.19 3.78
N PRO A 72 -24.74 -0.84 4.53
CA PRO A 72 -24.67 -0.79 5.99
C PRO A 72 -24.17 -2.12 6.57
N GLY A 73 -23.24 -2.04 7.53
CA GLY A 73 -22.62 -3.22 8.13
C GLY A 73 -21.50 -3.86 7.29
N SER A 74 -21.04 -3.22 6.22
CA SER A 74 -19.80 -3.62 5.55
C SER A 74 -18.63 -3.59 6.52
N GLU A 75 -17.96 -4.73 6.68
CA GLU A 75 -16.78 -4.92 7.53
C GLU A 75 -15.74 -5.70 6.71
N ILE A 76 -14.46 -5.40 6.89
CA ILE A 76 -13.37 -6.15 6.28
C ILE A 76 -12.60 -6.94 7.33
N LYS A 77 -12.66 -8.27 7.22
CA LYS A 77 -11.98 -9.20 8.16
C LYS A 77 -10.64 -9.70 7.64
N ASP A 78 -10.47 -9.68 6.33
CA ASP A 78 -9.24 -10.08 5.65
C ASP A 78 -8.82 -8.94 4.72
N LEU A 79 -7.61 -8.43 4.96
CA LEU A 79 -7.02 -7.34 4.19
C LEU A 79 -6.34 -7.83 2.92
N HIS A 80 -6.30 -9.14 2.66
CA HIS A 80 -5.73 -9.68 1.43
C HIS A 80 -6.69 -9.54 0.26
N ARG A 81 -6.12 -9.65 -0.94
CA ARG A 81 -6.89 -9.90 -2.15
C ARG A 81 -7.57 -11.29 -2.06
N PRO A 82 -8.79 -11.46 -2.60
CA PRO A 82 -9.56 -10.45 -3.34
C PRO A 82 -10.38 -9.50 -2.45
N TYR A 83 -10.51 -9.78 -1.14
CA TYR A 83 -11.51 -9.13 -0.28
C TYR A 83 -11.33 -7.61 -0.16
N VAL A 84 -10.09 -7.14 -0.04
CA VAL A 84 -9.80 -5.70 0.05
C VAL A 84 -10.07 -4.94 -1.24
N ASP A 85 -10.11 -5.63 -2.39
CA ASP A 85 -10.38 -5.00 -3.70
C ASP A 85 -11.85 -4.57 -3.82
N ASP A 86 -12.76 -5.20 -3.06
CA ASP A 86 -14.19 -4.88 -3.06
C ASP A 86 -14.53 -3.66 -2.18
N VAL A 87 -13.56 -3.10 -1.46
CA VAL A 87 -13.76 -1.92 -0.61
C VAL A 87 -13.76 -0.66 -1.48
N ILE A 88 -14.92 -0.02 -1.58
CA ILE A 88 -15.08 1.27 -2.24
C ILE A 88 -15.01 2.37 -1.18
N LEU A 89 -14.16 3.36 -1.40
CA LEU A 89 -14.05 4.55 -0.54
C LEU A 89 -14.63 5.80 -1.24
N VAL A 90 -14.70 6.90 -0.49
CA VAL A 90 -15.22 8.19 -0.96
C VAL A 90 -14.08 9.21 -0.94
N SER A 91 -13.89 9.91 -2.05
CA SER A 91 -12.89 10.98 -2.16
C SER A 91 -13.31 12.23 -1.35
N PRO A 92 -12.38 13.15 -1.06
CA PRO A 92 -12.72 14.44 -0.46
C PRO A 92 -13.82 15.21 -1.21
N THR A 93 -13.94 15.03 -2.53
CA THR A 93 -15.02 15.64 -3.35
C THR A 93 -16.28 14.79 -3.49
N GLY A 94 -16.36 13.63 -2.82
CA GLY A 94 -17.53 12.76 -2.82
C GLY A 94 -17.57 11.73 -3.96
N LYS A 95 -16.49 11.55 -4.72
CA LYS A 95 -16.42 10.56 -5.80
C LYS A 95 -16.09 9.16 -5.26
N LYS A 96 -16.45 8.12 -6.01
CA LYS A 96 -16.03 6.73 -5.72
C LYS A 96 -14.54 6.57 -5.93
N MET A 97 -13.90 5.83 -5.02
CA MET A 97 -12.49 5.45 -5.11
C MET A 97 -12.34 3.94 -5.03
N PHE A 98 -11.40 3.41 -5.80
CA PHE A 98 -11.07 1.98 -5.88
C PHE A 98 -9.61 1.79 -5.49
N ARG A 99 -9.29 0.66 -4.87
CA ARG A 99 -7.91 0.33 -4.53
C ARG A 99 -7.08 0.13 -5.80
N GLU A 100 -5.85 0.59 -5.80
CA GLU A 100 -4.86 0.21 -6.83
C GLU A 100 -4.65 -1.31 -6.77
N PRO A 101 -4.75 -2.05 -7.89
CA PRO A 101 -4.77 -3.52 -7.86
C PRO A 101 -3.41 -4.14 -7.48
N ASP A 102 -2.33 -3.37 -7.58
CA ASP A 102 -0.98 -3.81 -7.31
C ASP A 102 -0.75 -4.20 -5.83
N LEU A 103 0.23 -5.06 -5.64
CA LEU A 103 0.77 -5.51 -4.37
C LEU A 103 2.15 -4.90 -4.13
N ILE A 104 2.59 -4.95 -2.87
CA ILE A 104 3.92 -4.52 -2.46
C ILE A 104 4.97 -5.59 -2.80
N ASP A 105 6.18 -5.15 -3.14
CA ASP A 105 7.34 -6.03 -3.32
C ASP A 105 7.70 -6.79 -2.04
N VAL A 106 7.94 -8.10 -2.15
CA VAL A 106 8.18 -8.97 -0.98
C VAL A 106 9.42 -8.58 -0.17
N TRP A 107 10.40 -7.92 -0.79
CA TRP A 107 11.56 -7.38 -0.07
C TRP A 107 11.16 -6.32 0.96
N PHE A 108 10.08 -5.58 0.71
CA PHE A 108 9.53 -4.63 1.65
C PHE A 108 8.93 -5.36 2.87
N ASP A 109 8.12 -6.40 2.65
CA ASP A 109 7.56 -7.21 3.74
C ASP A 109 8.65 -7.80 4.64
N SER A 110 9.77 -8.24 4.04
CA SER A 110 10.89 -8.79 4.81
C SER A 110 11.73 -7.75 5.56
N GLY A 111 11.65 -6.48 5.16
CA GLY A 111 12.45 -5.39 5.71
C GLY A 111 11.70 -4.51 6.73
N ALA A 112 10.38 -4.67 6.85
CA ALA A 112 9.50 -3.89 7.71
C ALA A 112 9.52 -4.34 9.18
#